data_AF-A0A7S1FGR7-F1
#
_entry.id   AF-A0A7S1FGR7-F1
#
_cell.length_a   1.000
_cell.length_b   1.000
_cell.length_c   1.000
_cell.angle_alpha   90.00
_cell.angle_beta   90.00
_cell.angle_gamma   90.00
#
_symmetry.space_group_name_H-M   'P 1'
#
loop_
_entity.id
_entity.type
_entity.pdbx_description
1 polymer ?
#
loop_
_entity_poly.entity_id
_entity_poly.type
_entity_poly.pdbx_seq_one_letter_code
_entity_poly.pdbx_strand_id
1 'polypeptide(L)'
;HGCDDPMLATVLPIATAPRVDPNAPSKEIDASVRAQAAGGGPVYHVHNELVRKLAPDVIITQEQCRICAVTPEDVNAACKGLPAVQLVTIKPTTLDDVLGDIMTIATALGVSERGTRLVE
;
A
#
# COMPACT_ATOMS: atom_id res chain seq x y z
N HIS A 1 -6.93 0.00 7.35
CA HIS A 1 -7.68 0.13 6.08
C HIS A 1 -7.16 -0.90 5.10
N GLY A 2 -8.06 -1.63 4.46
CA GLY A 2 -7.76 -2.59 3.41
C GLY A 2 -8.95 -2.63 2.46
N CYS A 3 -8.73 -3.05 1.22
CA CYS A 3 -9.81 -3.33 0.29
C CYS A 3 -10.20 -4.80 0.50
N ASP A 4 -11.44 -5.04 0.94
CA ASP A 4 -12.00 -6.39 1.09
C ASP A 4 -12.58 -6.91 -0.24
N ASP A 5 -12.56 -6.08 -1.28
CA ASP A 5 -12.91 -6.42 -2.65
C ASP A 5 -11.64 -6.61 -3.51
N PRO A 6 -11.61 -7.64 -4.39
CA PRO A 6 -12.59 -8.72 -4.48
C PRO A 6 -12.55 -9.60 -3.24
N MET A 7 -13.61 -10.38 -2.97
CA MET A 7 -13.66 -11.27 -1.78
C MET A 7 -12.42 -12.15 -1.59
N LEU A 8 -11.72 -12.50 -2.67
CA LEU A 8 -10.44 -13.20 -2.61
C LEU A 8 -9.41 -12.49 -1.73
N ALA A 9 -9.41 -11.16 -1.68
CA ALA A 9 -8.51 -10.36 -0.84
C ALA A 9 -8.63 -10.72 0.65
N THR A 10 -9.83 -11.13 1.11
CA THR A 10 -10.08 -11.47 2.52
C THR A 10 -9.40 -12.77 2.97
N VAL A 11 -9.00 -13.64 2.05
CA VAL A 11 -8.31 -14.91 2.36
C VAL A 11 -6.80 -14.86 2.09
N LEU A 12 -6.30 -13.75 1.54
CA LEU A 12 -4.88 -13.58 1.26
C LEU A 12 -4.11 -13.22 2.56
N PRO A 13 -2.83 -13.61 2.66
CA PRO A 13 -1.99 -13.23 3.78
C PRO A 13 -1.86 -11.71 3.90
N ILE A 14 -2.04 -11.19 5.11
CA ILE A 14 -1.82 -9.78 5.41
C ILE A 14 -0.31 -9.55 5.58
N ALA A 15 0.28 -8.73 4.70
CA ALA A 15 1.72 -8.44 4.70
C ALA A 15 2.10 -7.18 5.49
N THR A 16 1.15 -6.55 6.18
CA THR A 16 1.37 -5.32 6.95
C THR A 16 0.72 -5.40 8.32
N ALA A 17 1.31 -4.73 9.31
CA ALA A 17 0.75 -4.64 10.65
C ALA A 17 0.92 -3.21 11.19
N PRO A 18 -0.04 -2.69 11.97
CA PRO A 18 0.15 -1.43 12.67
C PRO A 18 1.21 -1.62 13.76
N ARG A 19 2.06 -0.60 13.96
CA ARG A 19 3.02 -0.54 15.09
C ARG A 19 2.42 0.10 16.34
N VAL A 20 1.20 0.61 16.23
CA VAL A 20 0.40 1.14 17.33
C VAL A 20 -0.76 0.18 17.60
N ASP A 21 -1.21 0.08 18.85
CA ASP A 21 -2.38 -0.73 19.17
C ASP A 21 -3.65 -0.03 18.65
N PRO A 22 -4.35 -0.60 17.66
CA PRO A 22 -5.57 0.01 17.11
C PRO A 22 -6.75 -0.03 18.09
N ASN A 23 -6.69 -0.81 19.17
CA ASN A 23 -7.76 -0.94 20.16
C ASN A 23 -7.56 -0.03 21.38
N ALA A 24 -6.43 0.68 21.46
CA ALA A 24 -6.16 1.60 22.55
C ALA A 24 -7.11 2.82 22.48
N PRO A 25 -7.32 3.54 23.60
CA PRO A 25 -8.05 4.80 23.60
C PRO A 25 -7.45 5.79 22.59
N SER A 26 -8.28 6.59 21.93
CA SER A 26 -7.83 7.50 20.86
C SER A 26 -6.73 8.48 21.28
N LYS A 27 -6.66 8.85 22.57
CA LYS A 27 -5.58 9.68 23.12
C LYS A 27 -4.23 8.94 23.13
N GLU A 28 -4.23 7.63 23.33
CA GLU A 28 -3.05 6.78 23.45
C GLU A 28 -2.50 6.36 22.08
N ILE A 29 -3.33 5.76 21.21
CA ILE A 29 -3.69 6.41 19.94
C ILE A 29 -2.68 7.40 19.37
N ASP A 30 -3.14 8.64 19.44
CA ASP A 30 -2.45 9.81 18.96
C ASP A 30 -1.06 9.99 19.59
N ALA A 31 -0.92 9.79 20.91
CA ALA A 31 0.39 9.87 21.57
C ALA A 31 1.43 8.89 20.97
N SER A 32 1.01 7.66 20.66
CA SER A 32 1.87 6.63 20.06
C SER A 32 2.24 6.98 18.63
N VAL A 33 1.26 7.41 17.81
CA VAL A 33 1.52 7.89 16.44
C VAL A 33 2.49 9.07 16.44
N ARG A 34 2.29 10.06 17.32
CA ARG A 34 3.20 11.21 17.46
C ARG A 34 4.61 10.78 17.86
N ALA A 35 4.75 9.84 18.79
CA ALA A 35 6.05 9.33 19.21
C ALA A 35 6.79 8.63 18.06
N GLN A 36 6.09 7.79 17.27
CA GLN A 36 6.66 7.15 16.08
C GLN A 36 7.07 8.18 15.03
N ALA A 37 6.21 9.14 14.73
CA ALA A 37 6.47 10.19 13.75
C ALA A 37 7.66 11.08 14.16
N ALA A 38 7.76 11.44 15.43
CA ALA A 38 8.88 12.23 15.96
C ALA A 38 10.22 11.49 15.88
N GLY A 39 10.20 10.16 16.02
CA GLY A 39 11.36 9.30 15.80
C GLY A 39 11.69 9.03 14.32
N GLY A 40 10.89 9.54 13.38
CA GLY A 40 11.02 9.26 11.94
C GLY A 40 10.66 7.83 11.55
N GLY A 41 10.00 7.07 12.45
CA GLY A 41 9.61 5.70 12.23
C GLY A 41 8.26 5.57 11.52
N PRO A 42 8.07 4.56 10.65
CA PRO A 42 6.78 4.31 10.01
C PRO A 42 5.76 3.84 11.06
N VAL A 43 4.49 4.22 10.93
CA VAL A 43 3.41 3.73 11.82
C VAL A 43 3.00 2.29 11.46
N TYR A 44 3.42 1.80 10.30
CA TYR A 44 3.20 0.43 9.85
C TYR A 44 4.51 -0.36 9.80
N HIS A 45 4.36 -1.68 9.90
CA HIS A 45 5.42 -2.65 9.66
C HIS A 45 5.05 -3.46 8.42
N VAL A 46 6.00 -3.62 7.51
CA VAL A 46 5.89 -4.54 6.36
C VAL A 46 6.61 -5.84 6.70
N HIS A 47 5.91 -6.96 6.55
CA HIS A 47 6.46 -8.30 6.73
C HIS A 47 7.33 -8.69 5.53
N ASN A 48 8.56 -8.18 5.47
CA ASN A 48 9.46 -8.33 4.33
C ASN A 48 9.67 -9.79 3.90
N GLU A 49 9.78 -10.73 4.84
CA GLU A 49 9.91 -12.15 4.53
C GLU A 49 8.66 -12.74 3.88
N LEU A 50 7.47 -12.27 4.28
CA LEU A 50 6.22 -12.69 3.65
C LEU A 50 6.12 -12.11 2.23
N VAL A 51 6.45 -10.83 2.03
CA VAL A 51 6.50 -10.22 0.69
C VAL A 51 7.47 -10.98 -0.20
N ARG A 52 8.65 -11.34 0.30
CA ARG A 52 9.62 -12.16 -0.43
C ARG A 52 9.08 -13.54 -0.81
N LYS A 53 8.37 -14.21 0.11
CA LYS A 53 7.74 -15.52 -0.15
C LYS A 53 6.60 -15.45 -1.15
N LEU A 54 5.83 -14.35 -1.14
CA LEU A 54 4.75 -14.12 -2.10
C LEU A 54 5.27 -13.84 -3.51
N ALA A 55 6.52 -13.36 -3.62
CA ALA A 55 7.21 -13.08 -4.88
C ALA A 55 6.33 -12.33 -5.90
N PRO A 56 5.79 -11.14 -5.55
CA PRO A 56 4.88 -10.42 -6.43
C PRO A 56 5.58 -9.91 -7.69
N ASP A 57 4.90 -10.00 -8.83
CA ASP A 57 5.35 -9.35 -10.07
C ASP A 57 5.09 -7.83 -10.05
N VAL A 58 3.98 -7.43 -9.41
CA VAL A 58 3.51 -6.04 -9.32
C VAL A 58 3.10 -5.73 -7.89
N ILE A 59 3.51 -4.57 -7.38
CA ILE A 59 3.00 -4.00 -6.13
C ILE A 59 2.34 -2.67 -6.44
N ILE A 60 1.09 -2.50 -6.02
CA ILE A 60 0.36 -1.24 -6.12
C ILE A 60 0.33 -0.62 -4.72
N THR A 61 0.78 0.62 -4.61
CA THR A 61 0.75 1.38 -3.35
C THR A 61 0.25 2.81 -3.59
N GLN A 62 -0.16 3.48 -2.52
CA GLN A 62 -0.66 4.84 -2.57
C GLN A 62 0.17 5.75 -1.67
N GLU A 63 0.74 6.80 -2.23
CA GLU A 63 1.52 7.78 -1.46
C GLU A 63 0.59 8.85 -0.84
N GLN A 64 -0.22 8.45 0.13
CA GLN A 64 -1.21 9.35 0.73
C GLN A 64 -0.61 10.21 1.86
N CYS A 65 0.11 9.59 2.78
CA CYS A 65 0.68 10.28 3.93
C CYS A 65 1.86 9.50 4.48
N ARG A 66 2.99 10.19 4.68
CA ARG A 66 4.23 9.59 5.17
C ARG A 66 4.13 9.01 6.58
N ILE A 67 3.09 9.39 7.33
CA ILE A 67 2.87 8.94 8.71
C ILE A 67 1.90 7.75 8.73
N CYS A 68 0.74 7.87 8.08
CA CYS A 68 -0.35 6.90 8.24
C CYS A 68 -0.42 5.83 7.13
N ALA A 69 0.52 5.82 6.19
CA ALA A 69 0.59 4.80 5.14
C ALA A 69 1.96 4.11 5.14
N VAL A 70 2.00 2.92 4.55
CA VAL A 70 3.26 2.27 4.17
C VAL A 70 3.94 3.16 3.13
N THR A 71 5.20 3.51 3.35
CA THR A 71 5.90 4.41 2.44
C THR A 71 6.53 3.65 1.26
N PRO A 72 6.85 4.32 0.14
CA PRO A 72 7.60 3.71 -0.95
C PRO A 72 8.94 3.12 -0.47
N GLU A 73 9.59 3.72 0.52
CA GLU A 73 10.83 3.18 1.11
C GLU A 73 10.61 1.85 1.82
N ASP A 74 9.51 1.70 2.56
CA ASP A 74 9.13 0.44 3.22
C ASP A 74 8.91 -0.66 2.19
N VAL A 75 8.20 -0.35 1.09
CA VAL A 75 7.95 -1.31 0.00
C VAL A 75 9.24 -1.69 -0.71
N ASN A 76 10.09 -0.71 -1.03
CA ASN A 76 11.40 -0.97 -1.65
C ASN A 76 12.28 -1.86 -0.77
N ALA A 77 12.24 -1.67 0.56
CA ALA A 77 12.96 -2.53 1.50
C ALA A 77 12.42 -3.97 1.50
N ALA A 78 11.11 -4.15 1.37
CA ALA A 78 10.46 -5.46 1.27
C ALA A 78 10.83 -6.20 -0.03
N CYS A 79 10.97 -5.46 -1.13
CA CYS A 79 11.35 -6.02 -2.44
C CYS A 79 12.84 -6.35 -2.59
N LYS A 80 13.71 -5.96 -1.64
CA LYS A 80 15.14 -6.28 -1.71
C LYS A 80 15.35 -7.79 -1.85
N GLY A 81 16.08 -8.18 -2.90
CA GLY A 81 16.42 -9.57 -3.20
C GLY A 81 15.41 -10.32 -4.07
N LEU A 82 14.30 -9.68 -4.47
CA LEU A 82 13.38 -10.23 -5.46
C LEU A 82 13.85 -9.93 -6.90
N PRO A 83 13.42 -10.72 -7.90
CA PRO A 83 13.48 -10.30 -9.30
C PRO A 83 12.75 -8.96 -9.50
N ALA A 84 12.88 -8.34 -10.68
CA ALA A 84 12.32 -7.02 -10.94
C ALA A 84 10.80 -6.97 -10.66
N VAL A 85 10.43 -6.41 -9.51
CA VAL A 85 9.04 -6.11 -9.11
C VAL A 85 8.67 -4.75 -9.67
N GLN A 86 7.54 -4.66 -10.37
CA GLN A 86 7.02 -3.38 -10.82
C GLN A 86 6.27 -2.70 -9.67
N LEU A 87 6.85 -1.64 -9.11
CA LEU A 87 6.19 -0.81 -8.11
C LEU A 87 5.36 0.29 -8.79
N VAL A 88 4.04 0.24 -8.62
CA VAL A 88 3.08 1.23 -9.08
C VAL A 88 2.66 2.08 -7.89
N THR A 89 3.19 3.30 -7.81
CA THR A 89 2.81 4.27 -6.78
C THR A 89 1.86 5.29 -7.39
N ILE A 90 0.67 5.42 -6.82
CA ILE A 90 -0.32 6.43 -7.22
C ILE A 90 -0.57 7.44 -6.11
N LYS A 91 -0.99 8.65 -6.47
CA LYS A 91 -1.23 9.76 -5.53
C LYS A 91 -2.35 10.65 -6.03
N PRO A 92 -3.59 10.15 -6.08
CA PRO A 92 -4.70 10.93 -6.59
C PRO A 92 -5.07 12.04 -5.60
N THR A 93 -5.29 13.24 -6.11
CA THR A 93 -5.76 14.41 -5.36
C THR A 93 -7.06 14.99 -5.93
N THR A 94 -7.45 14.55 -7.12
CA THR A 94 -8.68 14.91 -7.82
C THR A 94 -9.39 13.66 -8.33
N LEU A 95 -10.65 13.80 -8.77
CA LEU A 95 -11.38 12.71 -9.41
C LEU A 95 -10.73 12.32 -10.75
N ASP A 96 -10.24 13.30 -11.51
CA ASP A 96 -9.55 13.05 -12.78
C ASP A 96 -8.25 12.25 -12.55
N ASP A 97 -7.54 12.50 -11.44
CA ASP A 97 -6.39 11.68 -11.05
C ASP A 97 -6.80 10.23 -10.79
N VAL A 98 -7.94 10.00 -10.11
CA VAL A 98 -8.44 8.64 -9.87
C VAL A 98 -8.74 7.91 -11.19
N LEU A 99 -9.36 8.58 -12.14
CA LEU A 99 -9.63 8.01 -13.47
C LEU A 99 -8.33 7.75 -14.25
N GLY A 100 -7.36 8.66 -14.15
CA GLY A 100 -6.02 8.46 -14.72
C GLY A 100 -5.26 7.30 -14.08
N ASP A 101 -5.37 7.14 -12.75
CA ASP A 101 -4.71 6.07 -11.99
C ASP A 101 -5.26 4.69 -12.35
N ILE A 102 -6.56 4.58 -12.69
CA ILE A 102 -7.13 3.35 -13.26
C ILE A 102 -6.36 2.93 -14.52
N MET A 103 -6.04 3.88 -15.41
CA MET A 103 -5.28 3.58 -16.63
C MET A 103 -3.81 3.25 -16.34
N THR A 104 -3.20 3.93 -15.37
CA THR A 104 -1.84 3.63 -14.89
C THR A 104 -1.75 2.18 -14.39
N ILE A 105 -2.69 1.78 -13.52
CA ILE A 105 -2.76 0.42 -12.98
C ILE A 105 -3.04 -0.59 -14.09
N ALA A 106 -4.04 -0.33 -14.95
CA ALA A 106 -4.41 -1.25 -16.02
C ALA A 106 -3.25 -1.49 -17.00
N THR A 107 -2.46 -0.46 -17.30
CA THR A 107 -1.27 -0.58 -18.16
C THR A 107 -0.16 -1.39 -17.49
N ALA A 108 0.10 -1.14 -16.20
CA ALA A 108 1.07 -1.92 -15.44
C ALA A 108 0.69 -3.41 -15.34
N LEU A 109 -0.61 -3.71 -15.26
CA LEU A 109 -1.13 -5.08 -15.23
C LEU A 109 -1.32 -5.70 -16.63
N GLY A 110 -1.00 -4.99 -17.72
CA GLY A 110 -1.16 -5.49 -19.09
C GLY A 110 -2.61 -5.69 -19.54
N VAL A 111 -3.56 -4.98 -18.92
CA VAL A 111 -5.01 -5.10 -19.17
C VAL A 111 -5.66 -3.74 -19.50
N SER A 112 -4.96 -2.90 -20.28
CA SER A 112 -5.39 -1.53 -20.60
C SER A 112 -6.83 -1.45 -21.13
N GLU A 113 -7.29 -2.43 -21.91
CA GLU A 113 -8.67 -2.48 -22.44
C GLU A 113 -9.74 -2.55 -21.33
N ARG A 114 -9.46 -3.24 -20.22
CA ARG A 114 -10.35 -3.26 -19.04
C ARG A 114 -10.36 -1.91 -18.32
N GLY A 115 -9.23 -1.22 -18.31
CA GLY A 115 -9.11 0.14 -17.76
C GLY A 115 -9.97 1.12 -18.56
N THR A 116 -9.84 1.11 -19.89
CA THR A 116 -10.63 1.98 -20.78
C THR A 116 -12.13 1.81 -20.55
N ARG A 117 -12.62 0.56 -20.49
CA ARG A 117 -14.04 0.29 -20.24
C ARG A 117 -14.54 0.78 -18.87
N LEU A 118 -13.65 0.92 -17.88
CA LEU A 118 -14.02 1.35 -16.53
C LEU A 118 -14.08 2.88 -16.39
N VAL A 119 -13.39 3.62 -17.26
CA VAL A 119 -13.32 5.09 -17.23
C VAL A 119 -14.26 5.76 -18.25
N GLU A 120 -14.89 4.97 -19.12
CA GLU A 120 -16.00 5.37 -20.01
C GLU A 120 -17.34 5.43 -19.26
#